data_AF-A0A396S6J1-F1
#
_entry.id   AF-A0A396S6J1-F1
#
_cell.length_a   1.000
_cell.length_b   1.000
_cell.length_c   1.000
_cell.angle_alpha   90.00
_cell.angle_beta   90.00
_cell.angle_gamma   90.00
#
_symmetry.space_group_name_H-M   'P 1'
#
loop_
_entity.id
_entity.type
_entity.pdbx_description
1 polymer ?
#
loop_
_entity_poly.entity_id
_entity_poly.type
_entity_poly.pdbx_seq_one_letter_code
_entity_poly.pdbx_strand_id
1 'polypeptide(L)' 'MKLYTKTICPKCMWVKSELQRAGLQVDVVNIEHDEQAKQKVLDAGFLSVPVFEFEGQLIGDVNEIISKIELVAQ' A
#
# COMPACT_ATOMS: atom_id res chain seq x y z
N MET A 1 -1.41 9.04 3.53
CA MET A 1 -0.82 7.71 3.25
C MET A 1 -1.82 6.92 2.44
N LYS A 2 -1.40 6.26 1.36
CA LYS A 2 -2.32 5.43 0.56
C LYS A 2 -1.78 4.01 0.43
N LEU A 3 -2.67 3.02 0.45
CA LEU A 3 -2.35 1.63 0.17
C LEU A 3 -3.13 1.17 -1.05
N TYR A 4 -2.41 0.94 -2.14
CA TYR A 4 -2.94 0.33 -3.35
C TYR A 4 -3.06 -1.18 -3.16
N THR A 5 -4.25 -1.72 -3.33
CA THR A 5 -4.62 -3.11 -3.07
C THR A 5 -5.45 -3.69 -4.21
N LYS A 6 -5.63 -5.01 -4.19
CA LYS A 6 -6.68 -5.73 -4.93
C LYS A 6 -7.64 -6.40 -3.96
N THR A 7 -8.77 -6.89 -4.46
CA THR A 7 -9.82 -7.60 -3.70
C THR A 7 -9.29 -8.90 -3.11
N ILE A 8 -8.56 -9.70 -3.90
CA ILE A 8 -7.97 -10.96 -3.47
C ILE A 8 -6.45 -10.83 -3.49
N CYS A 9 -5.87 -10.50 -2.33
CA CYS A 9 -4.43 -10.28 -2.19
C CYS A 9 -3.97 -10.55 -0.74
N PRO A 10 -3.42 -11.75 -0.44
CA PRO A 10 -2.98 -12.11 0.93
C PRO A 10 -1.95 -11.13 1.50
N LYS A 11 -0.99 -10.69 0.68
CA LYS A 11 0.02 -9.69 1.05
C LYS A 11 -0.60 -8.35 1.45
N CYS A 12 -1.62 -7.91 0.71
CA CYS A 12 -2.32 -6.67 0.99
C CYS A 12 -3.11 -6.76 2.30
N MET A 13 -3.71 -7.92 2.61
CA MET A 13 -4.41 -8.13 3.88
C MET A 13 -3.44 -8.03 5.06
N TRP A 14 -2.23 -8.59 4.93
CA TRP A 14 -1.22 -8.49 5.97
C TRP A 14 -0.80 -7.04 6.23
N VAL A 15 -0.46 -6.27 5.18
CA VAL A 15 -0.12 -4.85 5.32
C VAL A 15 -1.25 -4.05 5.96
N LYS A 16 -2.51 -4.30 5.59
CA LYS A 16 -3.69 -3.65 6.21
C LYS A 16 -3.79 -3.97 7.71
N SER A 17 -3.52 -5.22 8.10
CA SER A 17 -3.50 -5.61 9.51
C SER A 17 -2.43 -4.82 10.28
N GLU A 18 -1.23 -4.68 9.73
CA GLU A 18 -0.15 -3.92 10.40
C GLU A 18 -0.48 -2.43 10.50
N LEU A 19 -1.05 -1.82 9.44
CA LEU A 19 -1.53 -0.44 9.48
C LEU A 19 -2.59 -0.22 10.57
N GLN A 20 -3.54 -1.17 10.71
CA GLN A 20 -4.56 -1.11 11.73
C GLN A 20 -3.97 -1.27 13.14
N ARG A 21 -3.00 -2.19 13.32
CA ARG A 21 -2.28 -2.39 14.59
C ARG A 21 -1.50 -1.14 15.01
N ALA A 22 -0.88 -0.47 14.04
CA ALA A 22 -0.16 0.78 14.23
C ALA A 22 -1.09 1.99 14.47
N GLY A 23 -2.42 1.84 14.33
CA GLY A 23 -3.37 2.93 14.48
C GLY A 23 -3.28 4.00 13.38
N LEU A 24 -2.66 3.67 12.25
CA LEU A 24 -2.45 4.62 11.15
C LEU A 24 -3.70 4.72 10.27
N GLN A 25 -4.16 5.95 10.03
CA GLN A 25 -5.20 6.21 9.04
C GLN A 25 -4.59 6.23 7.63
N VAL A 26 -4.92 5.21 6.83
CA VAL A 26 -4.42 5.04 5.46
C VAL A 26 -5.60 4.88 4.51
N ASP A 27 -5.56 5.60 3.39
CA ASP A 27 -6.54 5.45 2.33
C ASP A 27 -6.27 4.16 1.55
N VAL A 28 -7.17 3.20 1.66
CA VAL A 28 -7.07 1.93 0.94
C VAL A 28 -7.74 2.08 -0.43
N VAL A 29 -6.95 2.02 -1.49
CA VAL A 29 -7.41 2.21 -2.87
C VAL A 29 -7.37 0.88 -3.61
N ASN A 30 -8.53 0.36 -4.02
CA ASN A 30 -8.61 -0.86 -4.81
C ASN A 30 -8.41 -0.57 -6.30
N ILE A 31 -7.28 -1.00 -6.85
CA ILE A 31 -6.91 -0.74 -8.26
C ILE A 31 -7.75 -1.54 -9.27
N GLU A 32 -8.58 -2.48 -8.83
CA GLU A 32 -9.52 -3.19 -9.71
C GLU A 32 -10.75 -2.34 -10.05
N HIS A 33 -11.08 -1.38 -9.19
CA HIS A 33 -12.23 -0.49 -9.36
C HIS A 33 -11.82 0.95 -9.67
N ASP A 34 -10.52 1.25 -9.61
CA ASP A 34 -9.95 2.58 -9.85
C ASP A 34 -8.86 2.46 -10.92
N GLU A 35 -9.24 2.78 -12.16
CA GLU A 35 -8.34 2.75 -13.31
C GLU A 35 -7.19 3.76 -13.19
N GLN A 36 -7.46 4.92 -12.59
CA GLN A 36 -6.43 5.95 -12.37
C GLN A 36 -5.39 5.47 -11.37
N ALA A 37 -5.82 4.84 -10.28
CA ALA A 37 -4.92 4.24 -9.30
C ALA A 37 -4.10 3.10 -9.90
N LYS A 38 -4.72 2.25 -10.73
CA LYS A 38 -4.02 1.21 -11.47
C LYS A 38 -2.93 1.79 -12.37
N GLN A 39 -3.26 2.83 -13.15
CA GLN A 39 -2.31 3.46 -14.06
C GLN A 39 -1.14 4.08 -13.27
N LYS A 40 -1.41 4.77 -12.16
CA LYS A 40 -0.37 5.34 -11.30
C LYS A 40 0.61 4.29 -10.76
N VAL A 41 0.10 3.12 -10.34
CA VAL A 41 0.94 2.00 -9.87
C VAL A 41 1.84 1.49 -11.00
N LEU A 42 1.29 1.35 -12.22
CA LEU A 42 2.04 0.90 -13.40
C LEU A 42 3.08 1.94 -13.87
N ASP A 43 2.72 3.22 -13.91
CA ASP A 43 3.61 4.33 -14.30
C ASP A 43 4.79 4.45 -13.34
N ALA A 44 4.60 4.09 -12.07
CA ALA A 44 5.66 4.02 -11.08
C ALA A 44 6.54 2.75 -11.18
N GLY A 45 6.27 1.87 -12.16
CA GLY A 45 7.07 0.67 -12.43
C GLY A 45 6.64 -0.57 -11.62
N PHE A 46 5.56 -0.50 -10.85
CA PHE A 46 5.08 -1.62 -10.06
C PHE A 46 4.12 -2.49 -10.86
N LEU A 47 4.45 -3.78 -10.98
CA LEU A 47 3.62 -4.77 -11.68
C LEU A 47 2.67 -5.52 -10.73
N SER A 48 2.80 -5.30 -9.42
CA SER A 48 2.04 -6.01 -8.39
C SER A 48 1.69 -5.10 -7.23
N VAL A 49 0.73 -5.55 -6.41
CA VAL A 49 0.32 -4.93 -5.16
C VAL A 49 0.63 -5.89 -3.99
N PRO A 50 0.76 -5.41 -2.74
CA PRO A 50 0.51 -4.04 -2.26
C PRO A 50 1.55 -3.01 -2.73
N VAL A 51 1.10 -1.77 -2.96
CA VAL A 51 1.99 -0.61 -3.10
C VAL A 51 1.56 0.45 -2.08
N PHE A 52 2.49 0.92 -1.28
CA PHE A 52 2.25 1.94 -0.26
C PHE A 52 2.78 3.30 -0.73
N GLU A 53 1.97 4.34 -0.60
CA GLU A 53 2.33 5.72 -0.86
C GLU A 53 2.48 6.49 0.45
N PHE A 54 3.70 6.98 0.69
CA PHE A 54 4.06 7.78 1.84
C PHE A 54 4.88 8.99 1.39
N GLU A 55 4.42 10.20 1.68
CA GLU A 55 5.12 11.46 1.32
C GLU A 55 5.55 11.54 -0.17
N GLY A 56 4.73 11.02 -1.08
CA GLY A 56 5.01 10.99 -2.51
C GLY A 56 5.97 9.88 -2.97
N GLN A 57 6.49 9.08 -2.03
CA GLN A 57 7.26 7.88 -2.32
C GLN A 57 6.34 6.67 -2.44
N LEU A 58 6.58 5.83 -3.44
CA LEU A 58 5.88 4.57 -3.65
C LEU A 58 6.79 3.41 -3.30
N ILE A 59 6.30 2.51 -2.47
CA ILE A 59 7.03 1.34 -1.96
C ILE A 59 6.22 0.10 -2.33
N GLY A 60 6.83 -0.82 -3.08
CA GLY A 60 6.18 -2.06 -3.53
C GLY A 60 6.71 -3.33 -2.85
N ASP A 61 7.84 -3.25 -2.15
CA ASP A 61 8.33 -4.37 -1.35
C ASP A 61 7.59 -4.43 -0.01
N VAL A 62 7.06 -5.61 0.34
CA VAL A 62 6.23 -5.74 1.53
C VAL A 62 7.01 -5.51 2.81
N ASN A 63 8.26 -5.99 2.89
CA ASN A 63 9.07 -5.80 4.10
C ASN A 63 9.40 -4.33 4.29
N GLU A 64 9.76 -3.63 3.21
CA GLU A 64 9.98 -2.17 3.27
C GLU A 64 8.72 -1.41 3.69
N ILE A 65 7.53 -1.82 3.23
CA ILE A 65 6.26 -1.25 3.67
C ILE A 65 6.10 -1.45 5.18
N ILE A 66 6.30 -2.66 5.70
CA ILE A 66 6.16 -2.94 7.13
C ILE A 66 7.17 -2.11 7.94
N SER A 67 8.45 -2.09 7.56
CA SER A 67 9.45 -1.27 8.24
C SER A 67 9.09 0.22 8.22
N LYS A 68 8.51 0.72 7.12
CA LYS A 68 8.04 2.11 7.06
C LYS A 68 6.88 2.36 8.03
N ILE A 69 5.93 1.43 8.14
CA ILE A 69 4.81 1.51 9.07
C ILE A 69 5.31 1.58 10.52
N GLU A 70 6.25 0.71 10.88
CA GLU A 70 6.86 0.68 12.22
C GLU A 70 7.56 2.00 12.55
N LEU A 71 8.31 2.57 11.60
CA LEU A 71 8.98 3.87 11.79
C LEU A 71 8.02 5.04 11.95
N VAL A 72 6.84 4.99 11.32
CA VAL A 72 5.83 6.06 11.38
C VAL A 72 4.97 5.96 12.64
N ALA A 73 4.84 4.76 13.21
CA ALA A 73 4.04 4.50 14.40
C ALA A 73 4.74 4.81 15.73
N GLN A 74 6.05 5.11 15.69
CA GLN A 74 6.89 5.49 16.84
C GLN A 74 6.81 7.00 17.13
#